data_AF-A0A9W7ZI24-F1
#
_entry.id   AF-A0A9W7ZI24-F1
#
_cell.length_a   1.000
_cell.length_b   1.000
_cell.length_c   1.000
_cell.angle_alpha   90.00
_cell.angle_beta   90.00
_cell.angle_gamma   90.00
#
_symmetry.space_group_name_H-M   'P 1'
#
loop_
_entity.id
_entity.type
_entity.pdbx_description
1 polymer ?
#
loop_
_entity_poly.entity_id
_entity_poly.type
_entity_poly.pdbx_seq_one_letter_code
_entity_poly.pdbx_strand_id
1 'polypeptide(L)' 'MDGLLWGKSQLIPVGYGIKKLRISCIVEDDKVSTSDLEDKMAEFEDYIQSVDVDSFSKL' A
#
# COMPACT_ATOMS: atom_id res chain seq x y z
N MET A 1 -3.30 7.60 -10.10
CA MET A 1 -4.69 8.05 -9.90
C MET A 1 -4.63 9.51 -9.49
N ASP A 2 -5.54 10.34 -10.00
CA ASP A 2 -5.64 11.72 -9.51
C ASP A 2 -6.09 11.70 -8.04
N GLY A 3 -5.50 12.53 -7.19
CA GLY A 3 -5.74 12.49 -5.74
C GLY A 3 -5.02 11.38 -4.95
N LEU A 4 -4.07 10.65 -5.57
CA LEU A 4 -3.19 9.70 -4.88
C LEU A 4 -1.76 10.23 -4.85
N LEU A 5 -1.21 10.38 -3.64
CA LEU A 5 0.19 10.76 -3.44
C LEU A 5 0.94 9.68 -2.65
N TRP A 6 1.97 9.11 -3.27
CA TRP A 6 2.85 8.15 -2.62
C TRP A 6 3.86 8.87 -1.73
N GLY A 7 4.01 8.37 -0.50
CA GLY A 7 4.93 8.87 0.50
C GLY A 7 6.17 7.99 0.65
N LYS A 8 6.67 7.90 1.88
CA LYS A 8 7.90 7.16 2.18
C LYS A 8 7.66 5.66 2.06
N SER A 9 8.58 4.98 1.37
CA SER A 9 8.65 3.53 1.32
C SER A 9 9.88 3.00 2.05
N GLN A 10 9.75 1.83 2.67
CA GLN A 10 10.84 1.11 3.32
C GLN A 10 10.60 -0.40 3.29
N LEU A 11 11.68 -1.18 3.22
CA LEU A 11 11.64 -2.62 3.36
C LEU A 11 11.86 -3.00 4.82
N ILE A 12 10.87 -3.63 5.45
CA ILE A 12 10.92 -4.03 6.85
C ILE A 12 11.12 -5.54 6.94
N PRO A 13 12.13 -6.04 7.68
CA PRO A 13 12.31 -7.46 7.91
C PRO A 13 11.12 -8.05 8.68
N VAL A 14 10.59 -9.19 8.21
CA VAL A 14 9.50 -9.94 8.89
C VAL A 14 9.95 -11.30 9.43
N GLY A 15 11.15 -11.74 9.07
CA GLY A 15 11.75 -13.00 9.53
C GLY A 15 12.26 -13.86 8.37
N TYR A 16 13.09 -14.85 8.65
CA TYR A 16 13.55 -15.86 7.67
C TYR A 16 14.13 -15.29 6.35
N GLY A 17 14.76 -14.12 6.41
CA GLY A 17 15.31 -13.42 5.24
C GLY A 17 14.27 -12.67 4.39
N ILE A 18 12.99 -12.74 4.74
CA ILE A 18 11.88 -12.07 4.04
C ILE A 18 11.75 -10.63 4.54
N LYS A 19 11.50 -9.71 3.62
CA LYS A 19 11.22 -8.29 3.90
C LYS A 19 9.88 -7.91 3.27
N LYS A 20 9.01 -7.25 4.04
CA LYS A 20 7.76 -6.65 3.52
C LYS A 20 8.03 -5.22 3.04
N LEU A 21 7.36 -4.83 1.95
CA LEU A 21 7.32 -3.43 1.52
C LEU A 21 6.29 -2.68 2.36
N ARG A 22 6.73 -1.67 3.12
CA ARG A 22 5.83 -0.72 3.80
C ARG A 22 5.94 0.62 3.10
N ILE A 23 4.82 1.10 2.57
CA ILE A 23 4.72 2.38 1.87
C ILE A 23 3.57 3.18 2.44
N SER A 24 3.75 4.49 2.63
CA SER A 24 2.64 5.39 2.95
C SER A 24 2.05 5.99 1.69
N CYS A 25 0.74 6.25 1.70
CA CYS A 25 0.07 7.04 0.68
C CYS A 25 -0.90 8.02 1.34
N ILE A 26 -1.14 9.13 0.65
CA ILE A 26 -2.19 10.10 0.97
C ILE A 26 -3.21 10.00 -0.15
N VAL A 27 -4.47 9.82 0.22
CA VAL A 27 -5.60 9.69 -0.71
C VAL A 27 -6.58 10.84 -0.50
N GLU A 28 -7.09 11.39 -1.59
CA GLU A 28 -8.27 12.26 -1.58
C GLU A 28 -9.53 11.39 -1.58
N ASP A 29 -10.28 11.39 -0.47
CA ASP A 29 -11.47 10.55 -0.26
C ASP A 29 -12.51 10.66 -1.39
N ASP A 30 -12.65 11.85 -2.00
CA ASP A 30 -13.62 12.12 -3.08
C ASP A 30 -13.22 11.51 -4.44
N LYS A 31 -11.96 11.06 -4.60
CA LYS A 31 -11.40 10.64 -5.89
C LYS A 31 -10.78 9.25 -5.89
N VAL A 32 -10.27 8.79 -4.75
CA VAL A 32 -9.53 7.54 -4.65
C VAL A 32 -10.05 6.73 -3.46
N SER A 33 -10.60 5.55 -3.76
CA SER A 33 -10.94 4.55 -2.74
C SER A 33 -9.71 3.73 -2.38
N THR A 34 -9.55 3.42 -1.08
CA THR A 34 -8.48 2.51 -0.61
C THR A 34 -8.68 1.09 -1.13
N SER A 35 -9.93 0.65 -1.34
CA SER A 35 -10.23 -0.67 -1.90
C SER A 35 -9.74 -0.81 -3.34
N ASP A 36 -9.91 0.23 -4.17
CA ASP A 36 -9.41 0.22 -5.56
C ASP A 36 -7.88 0.11 -5.63
N LEU A 37 -7.17 0.60 -4.61
CA LEU A 37 -5.72 0.47 -4.51
C LEU A 37 -5.31 -0.95 -4.12
N GLU A 38 -6.02 -1.55 -3.17
CA GLU A 38 -5.81 -2.94 -2.75
C GLU A 38 -6.03 -3.90 -3.93
N ASP A 39 -7.13 -3.73 -4.67
CA ASP A 39 -7.45 -4.56 -5.84
C ASP A 39 -6.36 -4.47 -6.91
N LYS A 40 -5.92 -3.26 -7.25
CA LYS A 40 -4.84 -3.04 -8.23
C LYS A 40 -3.50 -3.60 -7.79
N MET A 41 -3.23 -3.60 -6.49
CA MET A 41 -2.02 -4.22 -5.95
C MET A 41 -2.12 -5.75 -6.01
N ALA A 42 -3.31 -6.32 -5.76
CA ALA A 42 -3.54 -7.75 -5.85
C ALA A 42 -3.37 -8.30 -7.27
N GLU A 43 -3.56 -7.48 -8.32
CA GLU A 43 -3.30 -7.87 -9.71
C GLU A 43 -1.82 -8.25 -9.98
N PHE A 44 -0.88 -7.81 -9.14
CA PHE A 44 0.55 -8.14 -9.28
C PHE A 44 0.91 -9.46 -8.58
N GLU A 45 0.22 -10.55 -8.95
CA GLU A 45 0.30 -11.86 -8.29
C GLU A 45 1.72 -12.46 -8.25
N ASP A 46 2.58 -12.13 -9.21
CA ASP A 46 3.98 -12.60 -9.26
C ASP A 46 4.87 -11.93 -8.19
N TYR A 47 4.45 -10.78 -7.65
CA TYR A 47 5.26 -9.94 -6.76
C TYR A 47 4.62 -9.69 -5.40
N ILE A 48 3.29 -9.69 -5.33
CA ILE A 48 2.51 -9.33 -4.15
C ILE A 48 1.74 -10.55 -3.68
N GLN A 49 2.12 -11.07 -2.50
CA GLN A 49 1.48 -12.22 -1.89
C GLN A 49 0.20 -11.86 -1.11
N SER A 50 0.17 -10.66 -0.51
CA SER A 50 -0.99 -10.07 0.16
C SER A 50 -0.78 -8.57 0.34
N VAL A 51 -1.87 -7.85 0.61
CA VAL A 51 -1.86 -6.41 0.93
C VAL A 51 -2.56 -6.24 2.27
N ASP A 52 -1.96 -5.47 3.17
CA ASP A 52 -2.48 -5.22 4.51
C ASP A 52 -2.31 -3.74 4.88
N VAL A 53 -3.32 -3.17 5.54
CA VAL A 53 -3.24 -1.81 6.09
C VAL A 53 -2.48 -1.83 7.41
N ASP A 54 -1.27 -1.30 7.40
CA ASP A 54 -0.40 -1.27 8.58
C ASP A 54 -0.79 -0.16 9.58
N SER A 55 -1.26 0.99 9.08
CA SER A 55 -1.79 2.10 9.90
C SER A 55 -2.63 3.04 9.05
N PHE A 56 -3.73 3.56 9.59
CA PHE A 56 -4.59 4.55 8.95
C PHE A 56 -4.74 5.80 9.82
N SER A 57 -4.70 6.98 9.21
CA SER A 57 -4.89 8.26 9.90
C SER A 57 -5.55 9.26 8.96
N LYS A 58 -6.50 10.04 9.48
CA LYS A 58 -7.14 11.12 8.73
C LYS A 58 -6.31 12.40 8.88
N LEU A 59 -6.07 13.10 7.77
CA LEU A 59 -5.40 14.40 7.76
C LEU A 59 -6.37 15.55 8.08
#